data_AF-A0A6L8M004-F1
#
_entry.id   AF-A0A6L8M004-F1
#
_cell.length_a   1.000
_cell.length_b   1.000
_cell.length_c   1.000
_cell.angle_alpha   90.00
_cell.angle_beta   90.00
_cell.angle_gamma   90.00
#
_symmetry.space_group_name_H-M   'P 1'
#
loop_
_entity.id
_entity.type
_entity.pdbx_description
1 polymer ?
#
loop_
_entity_poly.entity_id
_entity_poly.type
_entity_poly.pdbx_seq_one_letter_code
_entity_poly.pdbx_strand_id
1 'polypeptide(L)'
;MAEIIYDIETKTLKHFTYRKPLVFIDDNGEPQYEYSRDKDNDTHIKKVIFLNLVGYEKLEQLDETGKQMMDEKSNPIFIKGSQLSYEPLDCVNEFILSKHIEDGKEESLQASKALTHYFRFILDAQAKWDSKYDNEDYEPLIDPPRPAWNKFVVRRNLRVTTMYRDAIKRTTLDGTGLAKTTAMSYVRSMVDFYKYHLRKGMEFNNPPFEFETFLIDIENSGTQMKSHKRKVMQSTDLRLTFPKSKKNDGGKLPNARRDLKPLSNSEWQEIKNILVNTKRVIKNVNCEERLVSLPVEYCLLFRIFRYTGLRKEEGSSLHSGQIFHPDMKNAVLRLGVGNQYGSLTKDPAGGYNNKSRRTIIPSSLMLELYDYSHSLRYKKRLEKFKERCKVERETGNDAYFDGIDGVDEKKHYIFISNSGVPFFKKLEEINTRWNEIRKTAGINLPNDIDAVVHNLRSTFAVSLFRTFLKKMDAEKALIRVSAFLGHEDLATTLLYLKIAQESPTGDEIWEDVLDYLGVFDDEDESEELPKVEKSYKKA
;
A
#
# COMPACT_ATOMS: atom_id res chain seq x y z
N MET A 1 -24.55 -20.21 34.86
CA MET A 1 -24.38 -19.92 33.43
C MET A 1 -22.89 -19.72 33.20
N ALA A 2 -22.30 -20.29 32.14
CA ALA A 2 -20.90 -20.04 31.84
C ALA A 2 -20.69 -18.55 31.54
N GLU A 3 -19.69 -17.91 32.15
CA GLU A 3 -19.33 -16.55 31.80
C GLU A 3 -18.77 -16.52 30.37
N ILE A 4 -19.10 -15.47 29.61
CA ILE A 4 -18.76 -15.37 28.19
C ILE A 4 -17.76 -14.22 27.98
N ILE A 5 -16.69 -14.48 27.22
CA ILE A 5 -15.78 -13.45 26.70
C ILE A 5 -16.11 -13.21 25.24
N TYR A 6 -16.36 -11.96 24.87
CA TYR A 6 -16.54 -11.56 23.47
C TYR A 6 -15.23 -11.10 22.83
N ASP A 7 -15.02 -11.42 21.56
CA ASP A 7 -13.98 -10.85 20.70
C ASP A 7 -14.52 -10.58 19.29
N ILE A 8 -13.78 -9.80 18.52
CA ILE A 8 -14.00 -9.56 17.10
C ILE A 8 -13.10 -10.46 16.27
N GLU A 9 -13.72 -11.33 15.49
CA GLU A 9 -13.05 -12.15 14.49
C GLU A 9 -13.27 -11.65 13.08
N THR A 10 -12.30 -11.93 12.21
CA THR A 10 -12.35 -11.47 10.83
C THR A 10 -12.45 -12.64 9.86
N LYS A 11 -13.40 -12.55 8.92
CA LYS A 11 -13.56 -13.52 7.83
C LYS A 11 -13.19 -12.85 6.52
N THR A 12 -12.22 -13.43 5.83
CA THR A 12 -11.76 -12.91 4.53
C THR A 12 -12.49 -13.60 3.39
N LEU A 13 -13.09 -12.83 2.51
CA LEU A 13 -13.48 -13.28 1.18
C LEU A 13 -12.35 -13.00 0.19
N LYS A 14 -12.07 -13.99 -0.67
CA LYS A 14 -11.13 -13.88 -1.79
C LYS A 14 -11.68 -12.90 -2.84
N HIS A 15 -10.86 -12.56 -3.82
CA HIS A 15 -11.25 -11.65 -4.89
C HIS A 15 -12.46 -12.20 -5.67
N PHE A 16 -13.41 -11.32 -5.99
CA PHE A 16 -14.58 -11.63 -6.81
C PHE A 16 -15.05 -10.39 -7.58
N THR A 17 -15.82 -10.60 -8.64
CA THR A 17 -16.41 -9.53 -9.44
C THR A 17 -17.88 -9.40 -9.04
N TYR A 18 -18.27 -8.22 -8.54
CA TYR A 18 -19.64 -7.92 -8.15
C TYR A 18 -20.40 -7.34 -9.35
N ARG A 19 -21.41 -8.08 -9.82
CA ARG A 19 -22.32 -7.62 -10.87
C ARG A 19 -23.48 -6.86 -10.26
N LYS A 20 -23.59 -5.57 -10.56
CA LYS A 20 -24.68 -4.75 -10.02
C LYS A 20 -26.01 -5.18 -10.65
N PRO A 21 -27.00 -5.64 -9.87
CA PRO A 21 -28.30 -5.99 -10.42
C PRO A 21 -29.03 -4.72 -10.88
N LEU A 22 -29.64 -4.79 -12.06
CA LEU A 22 -30.59 -3.84 -12.59
C LEU A 22 -31.98 -4.32 -12.20
N VAL A 23 -32.65 -3.58 -11.33
CA VAL A 23 -34.00 -3.93 -10.85
C VAL A 23 -35.02 -3.13 -11.64
N PHE A 24 -36.03 -3.81 -12.16
CA PHE A 24 -37.17 -3.21 -12.84
C PHE A 24 -38.46 -3.92 -12.42
N ILE A 25 -39.58 -3.27 -12.68
CA ILE A 25 -40.90 -3.83 -12.41
C ILE A 25 -41.43 -4.39 -13.73
N ASP A 26 -41.86 -5.64 -13.75
CA ASP A 26 -42.45 -6.25 -14.95
C ASP A 26 -43.91 -5.81 -15.18
N ASP A 27 -44.49 -6.30 -16.28
CA ASP A 27 -45.88 -5.99 -16.66
C ASP A 27 -46.91 -6.50 -15.64
N ASN A 28 -46.53 -7.41 -14.72
CA ASN A 28 -47.38 -7.93 -13.66
C ASN A 28 -47.22 -7.16 -12.34
N GLY A 29 -46.34 -6.14 -12.30
CA GLY A 29 -46.04 -5.40 -11.08
C GLY A 29 -45.03 -6.09 -10.16
N GLU A 30 -44.39 -7.17 -10.60
CA GLU A 30 -43.40 -7.91 -9.80
C GLU A 30 -41.99 -7.36 -10.04
N PRO A 31 -41.16 -7.24 -8.97
CA PRO A 31 -39.78 -6.80 -9.12
C PRO A 31 -38.94 -7.91 -9.76
N GLN A 32 -38.46 -7.66 -10.96
CA GLN A 32 -37.49 -8.51 -11.66
C GLN A 32 -36.09 -7.91 -11.55
N TYR A 33 -35.09 -8.75 -11.77
CA TYR A 33 -33.71 -8.29 -11.87
C TYR A 33 -33.00 -8.91 -13.07
N GLU A 34 -32.18 -8.09 -13.72
CA GLU A 34 -31.23 -8.51 -14.74
C GLU A 34 -29.84 -8.00 -14.37
N TYR A 35 -28.81 -8.57 -14.99
CA TYR A 35 -27.46 -8.03 -14.89
C TYR A 35 -27.12 -7.29 -16.18
N SER A 36 -26.43 -6.15 -16.04
CA SER A 36 -25.91 -5.45 -17.21
C SER A 36 -25.03 -6.40 -18.04
N ARG A 37 -25.24 -6.42 -19.36
CA ARG A 37 -24.34 -7.12 -20.27
C ARG A 37 -23.01 -6.38 -20.44
N ASP A 38 -22.99 -5.11 -20.06
CA ASP A 38 -21.81 -4.27 -20.09
C ASP A 38 -20.95 -4.50 -18.85
N LYS A 39 -19.78 -5.10 -19.07
CA LYS A 39 -18.79 -5.43 -18.03
C LYS A 39 -18.20 -4.20 -17.35
N ASP A 40 -18.31 -3.02 -17.96
CA ASP A 40 -17.82 -1.78 -17.35
C ASP A 40 -18.66 -1.36 -16.12
N ASN A 41 -19.85 -1.96 -15.94
CA ASN A 41 -20.68 -1.76 -14.75
C ASN A 41 -20.34 -2.71 -13.59
N ASP A 42 -19.48 -3.70 -13.82
CA ASP A 42 -19.08 -4.64 -12.78
C ASP A 42 -18.01 -4.03 -11.88
N THR A 43 -18.14 -4.25 -10.58
CA THR A 43 -17.14 -3.79 -9.60
C THR A 43 -16.24 -4.95 -9.21
N HIS A 44 -14.96 -4.87 -9.56
CA HIS A 44 -13.98 -5.83 -9.09
C HIS A 44 -13.63 -5.57 -7.62
N ILE A 45 -13.71 -6.60 -6.79
CA ILE A 45 -13.41 -6.52 -5.37
C ILE A 45 -12.27 -7.49 -5.06
N LYS A 46 -11.09 -6.97 -4.74
CA LYS A 46 -9.90 -7.79 -4.51
C LYS A 46 -9.97 -8.58 -3.22
N LYS A 47 -10.49 -7.96 -2.17
CA LYS A 47 -10.54 -8.57 -0.84
C LYS A 47 -11.55 -7.85 0.02
N VAL A 48 -12.46 -8.61 0.62
CA VAL A 48 -13.36 -8.11 1.66
C VAL A 48 -13.01 -8.81 2.96
N ILE A 49 -12.92 -8.04 4.04
CA ILE A 49 -12.72 -8.58 5.38
C ILE A 49 -13.91 -8.18 6.21
N PHE A 50 -14.76 -9.17 6.48
CA PHE A 50 -15.92 -9.04 7.35
C PHE A 50 -15.54 -9.23 8.80
N LEU A 51 -16.31 -8.60 9.67
CA LEU A 51 -16.18 -8.69 11.12
C LEU A 51 -17.34 -9.49 11.68
N ASN A 52 -17.04 -10.29 12.70
CA ASN A 52 -18.00 -11.12 13.42
C ASN A 52 -17.72 -10.95 14.92
N LEU A 53 -18.79 -10.83 15.69
CA LEU A 53 -18.76 -10.91 17.15
C LEU A 53 -18.80 -12.39 17.54
N VAL A 54 -17.80 -12.83 18.28
CA VAL A 54 -17.65 -14.24 18.68
C VAL A 54 -17.61 -14.30 20.20
N GLY A 55 -18.51 -15.10 20.77
CA GLY A 55 -18.56 -15.39 22.20
C GLY A 55 -17.82 -16.68 22.51
N TYR A 56 -16.91 -16.61 23.48
CA TYR A 56 -16.12 -17.73 23.98
C TYR A 56 -16.48 -18.03 25.42
N GLU A 57 -16.40 -19.30 25.80
CA GLU A 57 -16.43 -19.70 27.21
C GLU A 57 -15.24 -19.08 27.95
N LYS A 58 -15.51 -18.43 29.09
CA LYS A 58 -14.49 -17.83 29.94
C LYS A 58 -13.91 -18.91 30.86
N LEU A 59 -12.65 -19.28 30.62
CA LEU A 59 -11.93 -20.24 31.44
C LEU A 59 -10.83 -19.52 32.22
N GLU A 60 -10.62 -19.90 33.48
CA GLU A 60 -9.51 -19.39 34.28
C GLU A 60 -8.20 -20.02 33.81
N GLN A 61 -7.15 -19.20 33.66
CA GLN A 61 -5.82 -19.71 33.37
C GLN A 61 -5.21 -20.27 34.65
N LEU A 62 -4.78 -21.53 34.62
CA LEU A 62 -4.13 -22.20 35.75
C LEU A 62 -2.63 -22.36 35.47
N ASP A 63 -1.80 -22.26 36.52
CA ASP A 63 -0.38 -22.57 36.47
C ASP A 63 -0.11 -24.09 36.47
N GLU A 64 1.16 -24.50 36.35
CA GLU A 64 1.58 -25.91 36.37
C GLU A 64 1.21 -26.65 37.68
N THR A 65 0.85 -25.91 38.74
CA THR A 65 0.41 -26.44 40.03
C THR A 65 -1.11 -26.43 40.21
N GLY A 66 -1.86 -26.00 39.19
CA GLY A 66 -3.32 -25.91 39.22
C GLY A 66 -3.88 -24.68 39.95
N LYS A 67 -3.05 -23.66 40.24
CA LYS A 67 -3.50 -22.39 40.84
C LYS A 67 -3.82 -21.36 39.77
N GLN A 68 -4.83 -20.52 40.04
CA GLN A 68 -5.20 -19.41 39.17
C GLN A 68 -4.00 -18.47 38.94
N MET A 69 -3.68 -18.24 37.67
CA MET A 69 -2.70 -17.24 37.26
C MET A 69 -3.32 -15.85 37.41
N MET A 70 -2.56 -14.94 38.02
CA MET A 70 -2.95 -13.57 38.26
C MET A 70 -2.09 -12.62 37.42
N ASP A 71 -2.67 -11.51 36.97
CA ASP A 71 -1.93 -10.43 36.32
C ASP A 71 -1.07 -9.62 37.32
N GLU A 72 -0.28 -8.66 36.83
CA GLU A 72 0.55 -7.77 37.66
C GLU A 72 -0.24 -6.96 38.71
N LYS A 73 -1.58 -6.93 38.60
CA LYS A 73 -2.51 -6.24 39.49
C LYS A 73 -3.36 -7.20 40.32
N SER A 74 -2.98 -8.48 40.39
CA SER A 74 -3.68 -9.53 41.12
C SER A 74 -5.10 -9.86 40.63
N ASN A 75 -5.40 -9.59 39.35
CA ASN A 75 -6.65 -10.02 38.72
C ASN A 75 -6.48 -11.40 38.06
N PRO A 76 -7.47 -12.29 38.13
CA PRO A 76 -7.41 -13.59 37.46
C PRO A 76 -7.28 -13.42 35.95
N ILE A 77 -6.35 -14.16 35.35
CA ILE A 77 -6.15 -14.21 33.90
C ILE A 77 -7.12 -15.25 33.33
N PHE A 78 -7.85 -14.86 32.28
CA PHE A 78 -8.80 -15.74 31.61
C PHE A 78 -8.31 -16.11 30.21
N ILE A 79 -8.56 -17.36 29.80
CA ILE A 79 -8.36 -17.87 28.45
C ILE A 79 -9.70 -18.15 27.78
N LYS A 80 -9.68 -18.13 26.45
CA LYS A 80 -10.83 -18.48 25.62
C LYS A 80 -10.96 -19.99 25.56
N GLY A 81 -12.08 -20.51 26.05
CA GLY A 81 -12.46 -21.91 25.94
C GLY A 81 -13.17 -22.21 24.62
N SER A 82 -14.26 -22.97 24.71
CA SER A 82 -15.07 -23.34 23.55
C SER A 82 -15.80 -22.13 22.95
N GLN A 83 -15.98 -22.12 21.61
CA GLN A 83 -16.78 -21.09 20.94
C GLN A 83 -18.26 -21.35 21.22
N LEU A 84 -18.94 -20.37 21.80
CA LEU A 84 -20.35 -20.45 22.20
C LEU A 84 -21.28 -19.74 21.21
N SER A 85 -20.85 -18.61 20.64
CA SER A 85 -21.65 -17.84 19.68
C SER A 85 -20.79 -17.25 18.56
N TYR A 86 -21.40 -17.04 17.40
CA TYR A 86 -20.76 -16.43 16.24
C TYR A 86 -21.80 -15.65 15.44
N GLU A 87 -21.70 -14.33 15.48
CA GLU A 87 -22.66 -13.43 14.85
C GLU A 87 -21.96 -12.43 13.94
N PRO A 88 -22.39 -12.26 12.67
CA PRO A 88 -21.84 -11.24 11.80
C PRO A 88 -22.18 -9.84 12.33
N LEU A 89 -21.21 -8.91 12.28
CA LEU A 89 -21.46 -7.51 12.60
C LEU A 89 -22.04 -6.79 11.38
N ASP A 90 -23.35 -6.96 11.15
CA ASP A 90 -24.03 -6.48 9.95
C ASP A 90 -23.85 -4.98 9.70
N CYS A 91 -23.95 -4.14 10.74
CA CYS A 91 -23.74 -2.69 10.60
C CYS A 91 -22.36 -2.35 10.03
N VAL A 92 -21.33 -3.10 10.42
CA VAL A 92 -19.96 -2.92 9.93
C VAL A 92 -19.79 -3.52 8.54
N ASN A 93 -20.31 -4.72 8.34
CA ASN A 93 -20.18 -5.44 7.08
C ASN A 93 -20.91 -4.74 5.95
N GLU A 94 -22.06 -4.12 6.22
CA GLU A 94 -22.80 -3.25 5.29
C GLU A 94 -21.97 -2.03 4.87
N PHE A 95 -21.35 -1.34 5.82
CA PHE A 95 -20.45 -0.21 5.52
C PHE A 95 -19.21 -0.64 4.72
N ILE A 96 -18.64 -1.80 5.03
CA ILE A 96 -17.48 -2.33 4.28
C ILE A 96 -17.91 -2.66 2.84
N LEU A 97 -19.09 -3.24 2.65
CA LEU A 97 -19.64 -3.51 1.32
C LEU A 97 -19.97 -2.24 0.55
N SER A 98 -20.54 -1.22 1.19
CA SER A 98 -20.86 0.04 0.52
C SER A 98 -19.62 0.76 -0.02
N LYS A 99 -18.47 0.62 0.65
CA LYS A 99 -17.19 1.11 0.09
C LYS A 99 -16.81 0.45 -1.22
N HIS A 100 -17.23 -0.78 -1.45
CA HIS A 100 -17.00 -1.47 -2.71
C HIS A 100 -18.09 -1.11 -3.72
N ILE A 101 -19.36 -1.29 -3.35
CA ILE A 101 -20.51 -1.21 -4.25
C ILE A 101 -20.90 0.24 -4.60
N GLU A 102 -20.86 1.15 -3.62
CA GLU A 102 -21.26 2.56 -3.80
C GLU A 102 -20.06 3.45 -4.16
N ASP A 103 -18.93 3.30 -3.46
CA ASP A 103 -17.73 4.12 -3.71
C ASP A 103 -16.84 3.57 -4.85
N GLY A 104 -17.10 2.36 -5.35
CA GLY A 104 -16.33 1.73 -6.44
C GLY A 104 -14.88 1.35 -6.07
N LYS A 105 -14.55 1.20 -4.78
CA LYS A 105 -13.19 0.87 -4.35
C LYS A 105 -12.92 -0.62 -4.45
N GLU A 106 -11.78 -1.02 -5.00
CA GLU A 106 -11.41 -2.44 -5.06
C GLU A 106 -10.91 -3.01 -3.71
N GLU A 107 -10.45 -2.13 -2.79
CA GLU A 107 -9.84 -2.50 -1.52
C GLU A 107 -10.42 -1.73 -0.31
N SER A 108 -10.66 -2.45 0.79
CA SER A 108 -11.15 -1.89 2.05
C SER A 108 -10.35 -2.33 3.28
N LEU A 109 -9.19 -2.99 3.09
CA LEU A 109 -8.36 -3.60 4.14
C LEU A 109 -8.11 -2.68 5.35
N GLN A 110 -7.77 -1.41 5.07
CA GLN A 110 -7.48 -0.44 6.13
C GLN A 110 -8.72 -0.08 6.95
N ALA A 111 -9.89 -0.01 6.32
CA ALA A 111 -11.15 0.24 6.99
C ALA A 111 -11.55 -0.95 7.87
N SER A 112 -11.45 -2.18 7.36
CA SER A 112 -11.72 -3.38 8.16
C SER A 112 -10.80 -3.46 9.38
N LYS A 113 -9.49 -3.28 9.23
CA LYS A 113 -8.54 -3.27 10.36
C LYS A 113 -8.86 -2.19 11.39
N ALA A 114 -9.19 -0.99 10.92
CA ALA A 114 -9.54 0.13 11.79
C ALA A 114 -10.81 -0.15 12.60
N LEU A 115 -11.83 -0.74 11.96
CA LEU A 115 -13.08 -1.09 12.63
C LEU A 115 -12.91 -2.29 13.54
N THR A 116 -12.08 -3.28 13.21
CA THR A 116 -11.75 -4.37 14.15
C THR A 116 -11.12 -3.81 15.42
N HIS A 117 -10.17 -2.88 15.28
CA HIS A 117 -9.55 -2.20 16.41
C HIS A 117 -10.54 -1.36 17.21
N TYR A 118 -11.45 -0.66 16.54
CA TYR A 118 -12.50 0.14 17.20
C TYR A 118 -13.51 -0.73 17.95
N PHE A 119 -14.05 -1.78 17.34
CA PHE A 119 -15.04 -2.63 17.99
C PHE A 119 -14.45 -3.44 19.15
N ARG A 120 -13.18 -3.86 19.07
CA ARG A 120 -12.47 -4.42 20.23
C ARG A 120 -12.36 -3.41 21.37
N PHE A 121 -12.04 -2.15 21.06
CA PHE A 121 -12.05 -1.09 22.08
C PHE A 121 -13.45 -0.90 22.72
N ILE A 122 -14.54 -1.05 21.95
CA ILE A 122 -15.90 -1.03 22.51
C ILE A 122 -16.09 -2.19 23.49
N LEU A 123 -15.68 -3.41 23.14
CA LEU A 123 -15.77 -4.58 24.02
C LEU A 123 -14.97 -4.38 25.32
N ASP A 124 -13.75 -3.83 25.23
CA ASP A 124 -12.95 -3.52 26.41
C ASP A 124 -13.63 -2.44 27.29
N ALA A 125 -14.26 -1.44 26.67
CA ALA A 125 -15.00 -0.40 27.38
C ALA A 125 -16.27 -0.95 28.03
N GLN A 126 -16.94 -1.91 27.39
CA GLN A 126 -18.08 -2.64 27.92
C GLN A 126 -17.68 -3.47 29.13
N ALA A 127 -16.61 -4.28 29.04
CA ALA A 127 -16.14 -5.09 30.16
C ALA A 127 -15.80 -4.24 31.40
N LYS A 128 -15.20 -3.05 31.20
CA LYS A 128 -14.92 -2.09 32.28
C LYS A 128 -16.19 -1.49 32.87
N TRP A 129 -17.21 -1.27 32.04
CA TRP A 129 -18.51 -0.78 32.49
C TRP A 129 -19.23 -1.87 33.28
N ASP A 130 -19.26 -3.11 32.77
CA ASP A 130 -19.89 -4.27 33.40
C ASP A 130 -19.23 -4.60 34.75
N SER A 131 -17.91 -4.39 34.88
CA SER A 131 -17.21 -4.55 36.18
C SER A 131 -17.51 -3.43 37.18
N LYS A 132 -17.97 -2.26 36.72
CA LYS A 132 -18.21 -1.09 37.58
C LYS A 132 -19.65 -1.03 38.06
N TYR A 133 -20.60 -1.33 37.18
CA TYR A 133 -22.02 -1.31 37.49
C TYR A 133 -22.47 -2.76 37.62
N ASP A 134 -22.59 -3.25 38.85
CA ASP A 134 -23.37 -4.46 39.09
C ASP A 134 -24.85 -4.14 38.79
N ASN A 135 -25.64 -5.13 38.37
CA ASN A 135 -27.02 -4.92 37.89
C ASN A 135 -27.92 -4.21 38.91
N GLU A 136 -27.56 -4.20 40.19
CA GLU A 136 -28.30 -3.58 41.28
C GLU A 136 -28.03 -2.07 41.45
N ASP A 137 -26.86 -1.57 41.02
CA ASP A 137 -26.41 -0.19 41.25
C ASP A 137 -26.58 0.73 40.03
N TYR A 138 -27.08 0.21 38.90
CA TYR A 138 -27.26 1.00 37.68
C TYR A 138 -28.59 1.77 37.69
N GLU A 139 -28.50 3.11 37.71
CA GLU A 139 -29.66 3.99 37.56
C GLU A 139 -29.71 4.63 36.17
N PRO A 140 -30.64 4.22 35.27
CA PRO A 140 -30.68 4.70 33.87
C PRO A 140 -30.80 6.21 33.66
N LEU A 141 -31.30 6.96 34.66
CA LEU A 141 -31.43 8.42 34.59
C LEU A 141 -30.15 9.16 35.00
N ILE A 142 -29.29 8.55 35.82
CA ILE A 142 -28.09 9.18 36.38
C ILE A 142 -26.84 8.63 35.71
N ASP A 143 -26.80 7.33 35.47
CA ASP A 143 -25.63 6.63 34.99
C ASP A 143 -25.50 6.62 33.46
N PRO A 144 -24.26 6.69 32.95
CA PRO A 144 -24.04 6.61 31.52
C PRO A 144 -24.45 5.24 30.99
N PRO A 145 -25.16 5.17 29.85
CA PRO A 145 -25.47 3.90 29.21
C PRO A 145 -24.21 3.10 28.93
N ARG A 146 -24.32 1.77 29.01
CA ARG A 146 -23.29 0.83 28.60
C ARG A 146 -22.73 1.21 27.21
N PRO A 147 -21.40 1.39 27.06
CA PRO A 147 -20.81 1.81 25.80
C PRO A 147 -21.23 0.89 24.65
N ALA A 148 -21.78 1.46 23.59
CA ALA A 148 -22.15 0.72 22.39
C ALA A 148 -21.86 1.57 21.17
N TRP A 149 -21.75 0.94 20.01
CA TRP A 149 -21.49 1.66 18.77
C TRP A 149 -22.64 2.60 18.38
N ASN A 150 -23.88 2.31 18.81
CA ASN A 150 -25.10 3.04 18.47
C ASN A 150 -25.73 3.83 19.63
N LYS A 151 -25.14 3.78 20.83
CA LYS A 151 -25.65 4.51 22.00
C LYS A 151 -24.60 5.50 22.50
N PHE A 152 -24.94 6.77 22.49
CA PHE A 152 -24.06 7.86 22.87
C PHE A 152 -24.60 8.61 24.08
N VAL A 153 -23.69 9.00 24.96
CA VAL A 153 -24.00 9.83 26.12
C VAL A 153 -24.03 11.31 25.72
N VAL A 154 -24.78 12.12 26.48
CA VAL A 154 -24.92 13.56 26.23
C VAL A 154 -23.55 14.24 26.29
N ARG A 155 -22.75 13.90 27.31
CA ARG A 155 -21.39 14.45 27.53
C ARG A 155 -20.40 13.97 26.47
N ARG A 156 -19.91 14.88 25.62
CA ARG A 156 -19.03 14.57 24.48
C ARG A 156 -17.80 13.72 24.82
N ASN A 157 -17.13 14.01 25.93
CA ASN A 157 -15.89 13.33 26.33
C ASN A 157 -16.10 11.86 26.73
N LEU A 158 -17.33 11.50 27.10
CA LEU A 158 -17.71 10.15 27.51
C LEU A 158 -18.34 9.36 26.34
N ARG A 159 -18.45 9.96 25.15
CA ARG A 159 -18.87 9.23 23.95
C ARG A 159 -17.76 8.26 23.55
N VAL A 160 -18.14 7.05 23.19
CA VAL A 160 -17.18 5.99 22.84
C VAL A 160 -16.25 6.38 21.67
N THR A 161 -16.75 7.19 20.73
CA THR A 161 -15.98 7.76 19.62
C THR A 161 -14.86 8.69 20.10
N THR A 162 -15.16 9.58 21.05
CA THR A 162 -14.18 10.49 21.66
C THR A 162 -13.19 9.72 22.54
N MET A 163 -13.68 8.78 23.35
CA MET A 163 -12.83 7.93 24.20
C MET A 163 -11.81 7.15 23.36
N TYR A 164 -12.24 6.58 22.24
CA TYR A 164 -11.38 5.86 21.31
C TYR A 164 -10.32 6.77 20.68
N ARG A 165 -10.74 7.94 20.17
CA ARG A 165 -9.83 8.94 19.61
C ARG A 165 -8.74 9.32 20.61
N ASP A 166 -9.13 9.61 21.85
CA ASP A 166 -8.21 10.08 22.88
C ASP A 166 -7.30 8.95 23.37
N ALA A 167 -7.78 7.71 23.44
CA ALA A 167 -6.96 6.54 23.73
C ALA A 167 -5.90 6.29 22.63
N ILE A 168 -6.28 6.37 21.36
CA ILE A 168 -5.32 6.29 20.24
C ILE A 168 -4.33 7.44 20.31
N LYS A 169 -4.80 8.68 20.52
CA LYS A 169 -3.92 9.85 20.60
C LYS A 169 -2.87 9.68 21.69
N ARG A 170 -3.27 9.23 22.88
CA ARG A 170 -2.37 9.00 24.02
C ARG A 170 -1.34 7.92 23.70
N THR A 171 -1.78 6.72 23.34
CA THR A 171 -0.88 5.59 23.04
C THR A 171 0.08 5.86 21.87
N THR A 172 -0.36 6.61 20.85
CA THR A 172 0.52 7.05 19.75
C THR A 172 1.55 8.10 20.18
N LEU A 173 1.23 8.97 21.12
CA LEU A 173 2.19 9.96 21.65
C LEU A 173 3.20 9.34 22.61
N ASP A 174 2.76 8.36 23.41
CA ASP A 174 3.59 7.62 24.36
C ASP A 174 4.51 6.60 23.67
N GLY A 175 4.26 6.31 22.38
CA GLY A 175 5.09 5.40 21.56
C GLY A 175 4.79 3.92 21.75
N THR A 176 3.84 3.57 22.61
CA THR A 176 3.40 2.20 22.89
C THR A 176 2.30 1.71 21.95
N GLY A 177 1.66 2.62 21.22
CA GLY A 177 0.52 2.35 20.35
C GLY A 177 0.83 2.39 18.85
N LEU A 178 -0.20 2.72 18.07
CA LEU A 178 -0.15 2.77 16.62
C LEU A 178 0.76 3.89 16.11
N ALA A 179 1.41 3.67 14.97
CA ALA A 179 2.13 4.72 14.25
C ALA A 179 1.17 5.89 13.89
N LYS A 180 1.71 7.12 13.88
CA LYS A 180 0.91 8.36 13.69
C LYS A 180 -0.01 8.34 12.47
N THR A 181 0.48 7.87 11.32
CA THR A 181 -0.31 7.79 10.08
C THR A 181 -1.40 6.73 10.16
N THR A 182 -1.11 5.59 10.78
CA THR A 182 -2.07 4.51 11.02
C THR A 182 -3.18 4.97 11.96
N ALA A 183 -2.82 5.60 13.08
CA ALA A 183 -3.75 6.19 14.04
C ALA A 183 -4.72 7.17 13.39
N MET A 184 -4.20 8.12 12.58
CA MET A 184 -5.04 9.08 11.84
C MET A 184 -6.00 8.37 10.89
N SER A 185 -5.54 7.34 10.18
CA SER A 185 -6.37 6.58 9.24
C SER A 185 -7.44 5.74 9.94
N TYR A 186 -7.13 5.20 11.12
CA TYR A 186 -8.08 4.39 11.90
C TYR A 186 -9.23 5.25 12.42
N VAL A 187 -8.92 6.41 13.03
CA VAL A 187 -9.94 7.36 13.47
C VAL A 187 -10.77 7.87 12.28
N ARG A 188 -10.13 8.15 11.13
CA ARG A 188 -10.85 8.53 9.91
C ARG A 188 -11.82 7.45 9.44
N SER A 189 -11.40 6.19 9.44
CA SER A 189 -12.25 5.07 9.02
C SER A 189 -13.47 4.89 9.94
N MET A 190 -13.29 5.09 11.25
CA MET A 190 -14.39 5.13 12.22
C MET A 190 -15.35 6.29 11.95
N VAL A 191 -14.85 7.50 11.68
CA VAL A 191 -15.69 8.65 11.33
C VAL A 191 -16.47 8.38 10.04
N ASP A 192 -15.83 7.80 9.02
CA ASP A 192 -16.47 7.45 7.75
C ASP A 192 -17.60 6.41 7.94
N PHE A 193 -17.42 5.45 8.86
CA PHE A 193 -18.45 4.46 9.24
C PHE A 193 -19.71 5.14 9.79
N TYR A 194 -19.56 6.07 10.71
CA TYR A 194 -20.69 6.83 11.24
C TYR A 194 -21.31 7.78 10.21
N LYS A 195 -20.50 8.44 9.37
CA LYS A 195 -21.00 9.26 8.25
C LYS A 195 -21.82 8.44 7.26
N TYR A 196 -21.52 7.16 7.09
CA TYR A 196 -22.30 6.26 6.24
C TYR A 196 -23.68 6.00 6.85
N HIS A 197 -23.76 5.62 8.12
CA HIS A 197 -25.06 5.38 8.78
C HIS A 197 -25.91 6.65 8.91
N LEU A 198 -25.30 7.81 9.18
CA LEU A 198 -26.02 9.10 9.16
C LEU A 198 -26.60 9.41 7.77
N ARG A 199 -25.89 9.07 6.69
CA ARG A 199 -26.39 9.23 5.31
C ARG A 199 -27.53 8.28 4.97
N LYS A 200 -27.59 7.11 5.60
CA LYS A 200 -28.72 6.15 5.48
C LYS A 200 -29.92 6.54 6.37
N GLY A 201 -29.85 7.65 7.09
CA GLY A 201 -30.94 8.12 7.96
C GLY A 201 -31.02 7.39 9.30
N MET A 202 -29.95 6.71 9.73
CA MET A 202 -29.92 6.10 11.06
C MET A 202 -29.92 7.19 12.14
N GLU A 203 -30.94 7.16 13.00
CA GLU A 203 -31.04 8.05 14.14
C GLU A 203 -30.28 7.47 15.34
N PHE A 204 -29.43 8.31 15.94
CA PHE A 204 -28.75 8.00 17.17
C PHE A 204 -29.39 8.77 18.31
N ASN A 205 -29.41 8.19 19.51
CA ASN A 205 -29.92 8.86 20.71
C ASN A 205 -29.20 10.19 21.01
N ASN A 206 -27.91 10.28 20.69
CA ASN A 206 -27.13 11.50 20.66
C ASN A 206 -26.14 11.44 19.48
N PRO A 207 -25.72 12.57 18.89
CA PRO A 207 -24.83 12.56 17.74
C PRO A 207 -23.46 11.95 18.07
N PRO A 208 -22.89 11.10 17.19
CA PRO A 208 -21.60 10.44 17.43
C PRO A 208 -20.42 11.44 17.45
N PHE A 209 -20.54 12.57 16.75
CA PHE A 209 -19.58 13.65 16.63
C PHE A 209 -20.24 14.93 16.08
N GLU A 210 -19.49 16.03 16.04
CA GLU A 210 -19.96 17.30 15.48
C GLU A 210 -19.22 17.64 14.18
N PHE A 211 -19.95 18.19 13.21
CA PHE A 211 -19.36 18.68 11.96
C PHE A 211 -18.80 20.10 12.17
N GLU A 212 -17.58 20.32 11.72
CA GLU A 212 -16.89 21.61 11.79
C GLU A 212 -16.59 22.10 10.38
N THR A 213 -16.75 23.40 10.11
CA THR A 213 -16.45 23.97 8.80
C THR A 213 -15.21 24.86 8.89
N PHE A 214 -14.20 24.54 8.09
CA PHE A 214 -12.95 25.30 8.00
C PHE A 214 -12.87 26.03 6.68
N LEU A 215 -12.40 27.27 6.70
CA LEU A 215 -12.04 28.03 5.51
C LEU A 215 -10.53 27.90 5.31
N ILE A 216 -10.11 27.31 4.19
CA ILE A 216 -8.69 27.22 3.83
C ILE A 216 -8.44 28.17 2.66
N ASP A 217 -7.54 29.12 2.85
CA ASP A 217 -6.98 29.93 1.76
C ASP A 217 -5.92 29.09 1.02
N ILE A 218 -6.17 28.80 -0.24
CA ILE A 218 -5.27 28.05 -1.13
C ILE A 218 -4.68 29.06 -2.11
N GLU A 219 -3.36 29.09 -2.27
CA GLU A 219 -2.71 29.86 -3.33
C GLU A 219 -3.18 29.39 -4.70
N ASN A 220 -3.59 30.34 -5.55
CA ASN A 220 -4.00 30.03 -6.91
C ASN A 220 -2.79 29.82 -7.81
N SER A 221 -2.93 28.96 -8.82
CA SER A 221 -1.96 28.89 -9.91
C SER A 221 -1.91 30.22 -10.67
N GLY A 222 -0.76 30.55 -11.28
CA GLY A 222 -0.49 31.82 -11.97
C GLY A 222 -1.42 32.20 -13.14
N THR A 223 -2.45 31.41 -13.40
CA THR A 223 -3.51 31.64 -14.39
C THR A 223 -4.76 32.34 -13.82
N GLN A 224 -4.84 32.63 -12.52
CA GLN A 224 -5.96 33.35 -11.91
C GLN A 224 -5.54 34.70 -11.31
N MET A 225 -6.32 35.75 -11.55
CA MET A 225 -6.04 37.12 -11.06
C MET A 225 -6.09 37.28 -9.54
N LYS A 226 -6.73 36.37 -8.80
CA LYS A 226 -6.74 36.39 -7.33
C LYS A 226 -5.58 35.53 -6.83
N SER A 227 -4.75 36.04 -5.92
CA SER A 227 -3.61 35.28 -5.36
C SER A 227 -4.03 34.07 -4.53
N HIS A 228 -5.18 34.14 -3.86
CA HIS A 228 -5.73 33.04 -3.06
C HIS A 228 -7.19 32.74 -3.42
N LYS A 229 -7.57 31.47 -3.34
CA LYS A 229 -8.95 30.99 -3.37
C LYS A 229 -9.29 30.36 -2.03
N ARG A 230 -10.44 30.77 -1.47
CA ARG A 230 -11.03 30.14 -0.29
C ARG A 230 -11.72 28.84 -0.68
N LYS A 231 -11.32 27.75 -0.06
CA LYS A 231 -12.02 26.46 -0.12
C LYS A 231 -12.65 26.17 1.24
N VAL A 232 -13.97 26.12 1.25
CA VAL A 232 -14.74 25.64 2.40
C VAL A 232 -14.53 24.13 2.51
N MET A 233 -14.02 23.66 3.65
CA MET A 233 -13.82 22.24 3.93
C MET A 233 -14.62 21.85 5.17
N GLN A 234 -15.48 20.85 5.01
CA GLN A 234 -16.16 20.22 6.15
C GLN A 234 -15.25 19.17 6.80
N SER A 235 -15.18 19.21 8.11
CA SER A 235 -14.43 18.28 8.96
C SER A 235 -15.28 17.87 10.17
N THR A 236 -14.65 17.19 11.13
CA THR A 236 -15.31 16.74 12.36
C THR A 236 -14.39 17.01 13.55
N ASP A 237 -14.97 17.28 14.72
CA ASP A 237 -14.26 17.46 16.00
C ASP A 237 -13.35 16.26 16.36
N LEU A 238 -13.69 15.08 15.86
CA LEU A 238 -12.87 13.86 16.01
C LEU A 238 -11.60 13.83 15.17
N ARG A 239 -11.36 14.80 14.28
CA ARG A 239 -10.19 14.78 13.40
C ARG A 239 -8.89 14.74 14.21
N LEU A 240 -8.10 13.70 13.96
CA LEU A 240 -6.80 13.52 14.60
C LEU A 240 -5.70 14.12 13.73
N THR A 241 -4.89 15.00 14.31
CA THR A 241 -3.71 15.57 13.67
C THR A 241 -2.52 15.43 14.60
N PHE A 242 -1.39 15.02 14.04
CA PHE A 242 -0.12 14.98 14.76
C PHE A 242 0.85 15.97 14.12
N PRO A 243 1.70 16.64 14.92
CA PRO A 243 2.80 17.41 14.36
C PRO A 243 3.71 16.48 13.56
N LYS A 244 4.18 16.96 12.41
CA LYS A 244 5.20 16.26 11.61
C LYS A 244 6.38 15.95 12.55
N SER A 245 6.85 14.71 12.57
CA SER A 245 7.94 14.28 13.46
C SER A 245 9.18 15.14 13.19
N LYS A 246 9.64 15.89 14.20
CA LYS A 246 10.90 16.64 14.16
C LYS A 246 12.10 15.84 14.69
N LYS A 247 11.91 14.64 15.26
CA LYS A 247 12.99 13.92 15.95
C LYS A 247 13.90 13.14 14.99
N ASN A 248 15.07 13.74 14.81
CA ASN A 248 16.35 13.15 14.47
C ASN A 248 16.95 12.56 15.77
N ASP A 249 17.22 11.26 15.84
CA ASP A 249 18.25 10.77 16.76
C ASP A 249 19.58 10.79 16.00
N GLY A 250 20.42 11.81 16.29
CA GLY A 250 21.87 11.71 16.17
C GLY A 250 22.53 11.74 14.79
N GLY A 251 21.95 12.39 13.77
CA GLY A 251 22.61 12.60 12.47
C GLY A 251 22.43 14.02 11.94
N LYS A 252 23.46 14.56 11.26
CA LYS A 252 23.61 15.94 10.73
C LYS A 252 22.56 16.42 9.69
N LEU A 253 21.34 15.89 9.67
CA LEU A 253 20.31 16.35 8.72
C LEU A 253 18.94 16.53 9.39
N PRO A 254 18.37 17.75 9.38
CA PRO A 254 16.93 17.93 9.52
C PRO A 254 16.26 17.53 8.20
N ASN A 255 15.46 16.45 8.19
CA ASN A 255 14.35 16.16 7.24
C ASN A 255 14.35 14.81 6.50
N ALA A 256 15.34 13.92 6.64
CA ALA A 256 15.24 12.61 5.99
C ALA A 256 14.31 11.68 6.80
N ARG A 257 13.05 11.53 6.36
CA ARG A 257 12.19 10.42 6.79
C ARG A 257 12.96 9.11 6.60
N ARG A 258 12.78 8.13 7.49
CA ARG A 258 13.28 6.75 7.35
C ARG A 258 13.01 6.18 5.92
N ASP A 259 11.88 6.60 5.33
CA ASP A 259 11.40 6.21 4.00
C ASP A 259 12.22 6.76 2.80
N LEU A 260 13.06 7.78 2.99
CA LEU A 260 13.75 8.48 1.88
C LEU A 260 15.29 8.40 1.99
N LYS A 261 15.83 7.47 2.80
CA LYS A 261 17.27 7.28 2.94
C LYS A 261 17.84 6.60 1.67
N PRO A 262 18.68 7.24 0.85
CA PRO A 262 19.38 6.54 -0.23
C PRO A 262 20.40 5.56 0.36
N LEU A 263 20.69 4.47 -0.36
CA LEU A 263 21.79 3.57 -0.03
C LEU A 263 23.12 4.29 -0.23
N SER A 264 24.07 4.02 0.66
CA SER A 264 25.47 4.39 0.47
C SER A 264 26.13 3.54 -0.63
N ASN A 265 27.28 4.00 -1.13
CA ASN A 265 28.01 3.30 -2.18
C ASN A 265 28.52 1.93 -1.70
N SER A 266 29.03 1.83 -0.47
CA SER A 266 29.48 0.56 0.12
C SER A 266 28.33 -0.44 0.27
N GLU A 267 27.18 0.02 0.79
CA GLU A 267 25.98 -0.82 0.88
C GLU A 267 25.54 -1.32 -0.50
N TRP A 268 25.52 -0.45 -1.52
CA TRP A 268 25.13 -0.85 -2.86
C TRP A 268 26.15 -1.78 -3.52
N GLN A 269 27.45 -1.61 -3.30
CA GLN A 269 28.47 -2.48 -3.88
C GLN A 269 28.35 -3.92 -3.39
N GLU A 270 28.13 -4.13 -2.09
CA GLU A 270 27.86 -5.46 -1.54
C GLU A 270 26.58 -6.06 -2.12
N ILE A 271 25.51 -5.27 -2.21
CA ILE A 271 24.25 -5.70 -2.83
C ILE A 271 24.48 -6.07 -4.31
N LYS A 272 25.20 -5.24 -5.07
CA LYS A 272 25.50 -5.47 -6.50
C LYS A 272 26.30 -6.76 -6.67
N ASN A 273 27.30 -7.00 -5.83
CA ASN A 273 28.10 -8.23 -5.84
C ASN A 273 27.20 -9.47 -5.65
N ILE A 274 26.22 -9.40 -4.74
CA ILE A 274 25.23 -10.47 -4.56
C ILE A 274 24.36 -10.66 -5.80
N LEU A 275 23.85 -9.58 -6.38
CA LEU A 275 22.91 -9.66 -7.50
C LEU A 275 23.58 -10.13 -8.81
N VAL A 276 24.84 -9.77 -9.03
CA VAL A 276 25.56 -10.05 -10.29
C VAL A 276 26.43 -11.30 -10.19
N ASN A 277 27.24 -11.43 -9.12
CA ASN A 277 28.29 -12.44 -9.03
C ASN A 277 27.84 -13.66 -8.24
N THR A 278 27.52 -13.49 -6.95
CA THR A 278 27.31 -14.64 -6.07
C THR A 278 25.95 -15.31 -6.28
N LYS A 279 24.90 -14.51 -6.53
CA LYS A 279 23.50 -14.94 -6.70
C LYS A 279 23.04 -15.88 -5.58
N ARG A 280 23.52 -15.63 -4.35
CA ARG A 280 23.25 -16.44 -3.16
C ARG A 280 22.93 -15.55 -1.96
N VAL A 281 21.97 -15.98 -1.16
CA VAL A 281 21.46 -15.24 0.01
C VAL A 281 21.28 -16.17 1.19
N ILE A 282 21.41 -15.62 2.40
CA ILE A 282 21.16 -16.33 3.65
C ILE A 282 19.67 -16.31 3.94
N LYS A 283 19.10 -17.49 4.13
CA LYS A 283 17.71 -17.70 4.44
C LYS A 283 17.59 -18.52 5.72
N ASN A 284 16.67 -18.12 6.61
CA ASN A 284 16.28 -18.95 7.74
C ASN A 284 15.31 -20.04 7.24
N VAL A 285 15.73 -21.30 7.35
CA VAL A 285 14.93 -22.48 7.02
C VAL A 285 14.93 -23.37 8.26
N ASN A 286 13.76 -23.61 8.85
CA ASN A 286 13.61 -24.41 10.07
C ASN A 286 14.50 -23.95 11.24
N CYS A 287 14.57 -22.63 11.48
CA CYS A 287 15.42 -22.01 12.51
C CYS A 287 16.94 -22.13 12.26
N GLU A 288 17.37 -22.64 11.11
CA GLU A 288 18.77 -22.69 10.70
C GLU A 288 19.05 -21.71 9.56
N GLU A 289 20.16 -20.99 9.65
CA GLU A 289 20.62 -20.11 8.59
C GLU A 289 21.32 -20.92 7.49
N ARG A 290 20.74 -20.93 6.29
CA ARG A 290 21.28 -21.65 5.14
C ARG A 290 21.51 -20.71 3.97
N LEU A 291 22.59 -20.96 3.25
CA LEU A 291 22.98 -20.19 2.08
C LEU A 291 22.30 -20.79 0.83
N VAL A 292 21.36 -20.05 0.25
CA VAL A 292 20.46 -20.51 -0.82
C VAL A 292 20.66 -19.67 -2.08
N SER A 293 20.51 -20.28 -3.26
CA SER A 293 20.56 -19.55 -4.53
C SER A 293 19.37 -18.60 -4.71
N LEU A 294 19.66 -17.35 -5.04
CA LEU A 294 18.67 -16.34 -5.38
C LEU A 294 18.26 -16.49 -6.86
N PRO A 295 16.96 -16.55 -7.18
CA PRO A 295 16.52 -16.64 -8.57
C PRO A 295 16.92 -15.40 -9.38
N VAL A 296 17.43 -15.61 -10.60
CA VAL A 296 17.90 -14.57 -11.53
C VAL A 296 16.85 -13.46 -11.75
N GLU A 297 15.57 -13.83 -11.69
CA GLU A 297 14.46 -12.89 -11.83
C GLU A 297 14.47 -11.79 -10.77
N TYR A 298 14.76 -12.13 -9.52
CA TYR A 298 14.87 -11.15 -8.45
C TYR A 298 16.15 -10.32 -8.59
N CYS A 299 17.24 -10.92 -9.06
CA CYS A 299 18.48 -10.18 -9.34
C CYS A 299 18.26 -9.07 -10.37
N LEU A 300 17.61 -9.40 -11.48
CA LEU A 300 17.28 -8.45 -12.54
C LEU A 300 16.28 -7.40 -12.05
N LEU A 301 15.25 -7.80 -11.30
CA LEU A 301 14.22 -6.89 -10.79
C LEU A 301 14.79 -5.82 -9.85
N PHE A 302 15.63 -6.19 -8.88
CA PHE A 302 16.20 -5.20 -7.95
C PHE A 302 17.18 -4.25 -8.65
N ARG A 303 17.91 -4.73 -9.66
CA ARG A 303 18.71 -3.86 -10.54
C ARG A 303 17.85 -2.90 -11.33
N ILE A 304 16.71 -3.34 -11.88
CA ILE A 304 15.74 -2.43 -12.51
C ILE A 304 15.32 -1.35 -11.52
N PHE A 305 14.85 -1.70 -10.32
CA PHE A 305 14.42 -0.70 -9.34
C PHE A 305 15.52 0.32 -9.02
N ARG A 306 16.78 -0.12 -8.91
CA ARG A 306 17.93 0.76 -8.68
C ARG A 306 18.24 1.70 -9.83
N TYR A 307 18.17 1.22 -11.07
CA TYR A 307 18.68 1.95 -12.25
C TYR A 307 17.61 2.71 -13.02
N THR A 308 16.33 2.43 -12.76
CA THR A 308 15.20 3.07 -13.45
C THR A 308 14.31 3.89 -12.50
N GLY A 309 14.48 3.69 -11.19
CA GLY A 309 13.69 4.33 -10.15
C GLY A 309 12.23 3.90 -10.12
N LEU A 310 11.85 2.78 -10.76
CA LEU A 310 10.46 2.32 -10.82
C LEU A 310 9.92 1.92 -9.43
N ARG A 311 8.61 2.12 -9.23
CA ARG A 311 7.89 1.55 -8.08
C ARG A 311 7.81 0.03 -8.21
N LYS A 312 7.52 -0.64 -7.10
CA LYS A 312 7.49 -2.11 -7.06
C LYS A 312 6.51 -2.70 -8.08
N GLU A 313 5.31 -2.13 -8.13
CA GLU A 313 4.21 -2.52 -9.02
C GLU A 313 4.57 -2.24 -10.49
N GLU A 314 5.23 -1.11 -10.75
CA GLU A 314 5.67 -0.69 -12.09
C GLU A 314 6.73 -1.65 -12.66
N GLY A 315 7.79 -1.93 -11.90
CA GLY A 315 8.86 -2.80 -12.39
C GLY A 315 8.49 -4.29 -12.41
N SER A 316 7.59 -4.75 -11.53
CA SER A 316 7.12 -6.14 -11.51
C SER A 316 6.06 -6.46 -12.57
N SER A 317 5.48 -5.44 -13.21
CA SER A 317 4.49 -5.58 -14.30
C SER A 317 5.07 -5.37 -15.69
N LEU A 318 6.40 -5.22 -15.82
CA LEU A 318 7.06 -5.11 -17.13
C LEU A 318 6.82 -6.36 -17.99
N HIS A 319 6.65 -6.15 -19.30
CA HIS A 319 6.40 -7.22 -20.27
C HIS A 319 7.35 -7.15 -21.48
N SER A 320 7.41 -8.24 -22.25
CA SER A 320 8.37 -8.40 -23.36
C SER A 320 8.30 -7.33 -24.43
N GLY A 321 7.14 -6.68 -24.61
CA GLY A 321 6.97 -5.58 -25.56
C GLY A 321 7.75 -4.31 -25.18
N GLN A 322 8.19 -4.19 -23.93
CA GLN A 322 9.02 -3.07 -23.45
C GLN A 322 10.52 -3.39 -23.50
N ILE A 323 10.89 -4.63 -23.81
CA ILE A 323 12.27 -5.11 -23.83
C ILE A 323 12.69 -5.34 -25.28
N PHE A 324 13.81 -4.74 -25.68
CA PHE A 324 14.35 -4.86 -27.03
C PHE A 324 15.86 -5.05 -26.96
N HIS A 325 16.44 -5.59 -28.03
CA HIS A 325 17.89 -5.71 -28.13
C HIS A 325 18.49 -4.30 -28.28
N PRO A 326 19.31 -3.82 -27.33
CA PRO A 326 19.83 -2.47 -27.37
C PRO A 326 20.93 -2.32 -28.43
N ASP A 327 21.08 -1.11 -28.97
CA ASP A 327 22.33 -0.71 -29.64
C ASP A 327 23.32 -0.28 -28.55
N MET A 328 24.43 -1.00 -28.43
CA MET A 328 25.45 -0.79 -27.39
C MET A 328 26.25 0.50 -27.57
N LYS A 329 26.05 1.24 -28.67
CA LYS A 329 26.61 2.58 -28.86
C LYS A 329 26.11 3.57 -27.80
N ASN A 330 24.84 3.48 -27.44
CA ASN A 330 24.26 4.33 -26.40
C ASN A 330 24.43 3.62 -25.06
N ALA A 331 25.04 4.26 -24.07
CA ALA A 331 25.21 3.67 -22.74
C ALA A 331 23.89 3.59 -21.95
N VAL A 332 22.95 4.50 -22.25
CA VAL A 332 21.66 4.64 -21.56
C VAL A 332 20.54 4.76 -22.58
N LEU A 333 19.43 4.08 -22.31
CA LEU A 333 18.24 4.05 -23.17
C LEU A 333 17.04 4.62 -22.45
N ARG A 334 16.02 5.00 -23.22
CA ARG A 334 14.71 5.41 -22.68
C ARG A 334 13.82 4.18 -22.51
N LEU A 335 13.19 4.05 -21.35
CA LEU A 335 12.23 3.00 -21.02
C LEU A 335 10.84 3.61 -20.77
N GLY A 336 9.87 3.27 -21.60
CA GLY A 336 8.48 3.69 -21.42
C GLY A 336 7.75 2.86 -20.36
N VAL A 337 7.05 3.53 -19.43
CA VAL A 337 6.30 2.91 -18.34
C VAL A 337 4.94 3.58 -18.18
N GLY A 338 3.89 2.80 -17.93
CA GLY A 338 2.50 3.24 -17.80
C GLY A 338 1.61 2.62 -18.88
N ASN A 339 0.34 3.05 -18.95
CA ASN A 339 -0.68 2.43 -19.79
C ASN A 339 -0.36 2.46 -21.28
N GLN A 340 0.20 3.56 -21.78
CA GLN A 340 0.65 3.65 -23.17
C GLN A 340 1.67 2.55 -23.52
N TYR A 341 2.41 2.09 -22.52
CA TYR A 341 3.45 1.07 -22.65
C TYR A 341 3.06 -0.27 -22.02
N GLY A 342 1.82 -0.43 -21.53
CA GLY A 342 1.31 -1.68 -20.99
C GLY A 342 1.72 -2.08 -19.57
N SER A 343 2.41 -1.22 -18.79
CA SER A 343 2.78 -1.50 -17.39
C SER A 343 1.92 -0.73 -16.37
N LEU A 344 1.80 -1.26 -15.15
CA LEU A 344 0.96 -0.69 -14.10
C LEU A 344 1.63 0.57 -13.49
N THR A 345 0.91 1.69 -13.35
CA THR A 345 1.34 2.85 -12.55
C THR A 345 0.24 3.27 -11.56
N LYS A 346 0.61 4.02 -10.51
CA LYS A 346 -0.34 4.49 -9.47
C LYS A 346 -1.03 5.79 -9.92
N ASP A 347 -2.35 5.88 -9.80
CA ASP A 347 -3.14 7.12 -10.01
C ASP A 347 -3.21 7.99 -8.72
N PRO A 348 -3.17 9.33 -8.86
CA PRO A 348 -3.54 10.28 -7.81
C PRO A 348 -4.91 10.12 -7.17
N ALA A 349 -5.93 9.65 -7.89
CA ALA A 349 -7.32 9.58 -7.41
C ALA A 349 -7.71 8.23 -6.76
N GLY A 350 -6.81 7.26 -6.74
CA GLY A 350 -7.11 5.89 -6.30
C GLY A 350 -7.72 4.99 -7.37
N GLY A 351 -7.82 5.46 -8.62
CA GLY A 351 -8.03 4.63 -9.83
C GLY A 351 -6.71 4.20 -10.47
N TYR A 352 -6.68 3.83 -11.75
CA TYR A 352 -5.45 3.76 -12.56
C TYR A 352 -5.58 4.60 -13.84
N ASN A 353 -5.70 5.92 -13.74
CA ASN A 353 -5.31 6.83 -14.83
C ASN A 353 -3.78 6.90 -14.89
N ASN A 354 -3.23 5.83 -15.45
CA ASN A 354 -1.81 5.56 -15.60
C ASN A 354 -1.07 6.69 -16.36
N LYS A 355 -0.42 7.61 -15.64
CA LYS A 355 0.51 8.56 -16.27
C LYS A 355 1.66 7.79 -16.90
N SER A 356 1.68 7.82 -18.23
CA SER A 356 2.75 7.21 -19.00
C SER A 356 3.95 8.14 -19.01
N ARG A 357 5.12 7.61 -18.72
CA ARG A 357 6.38 8.37 -18.68
C ARG A 357 7.50 7.56 -19.29
N ARG A 358 8.54 8.24 -19.72
CA ARG A 358 9.80 7.61 -20.11
C ARG A 358 10.82 7.83 -19.01
N THR A 359 11.37 6.76 -18.46
CA THR A 359 12.54 6.79 -17.57
C THR A 359 13.78 6.36 -18.35
N ILE A 360 14.90 6.18 -17.66
CA ILE A 360 16.15 5.69 -18.22
C ILE A 360 16.48 4.28 -17.74
N ILE A 361 17.23 3.54 -18.56
CA ILE A 361 17.78 2.22 -18.23
C ILE A 361 19.16 2.07 -18.89
N PRO A 362 20.17 1.51 -18.19
CA PRO A 362 21.45 1.19 -18.80
C PRO A 362 21.31 0.13 -19.91
N SER A 363 22.04 0.29 -21.01
CA SER A 363 22.00 -0.64 -22.15
C SER A 363 22.45 -2.04 -21.77
N SER A 364 23.45 -2.17 -20.89
CA SER A 364 23.88 -3.46 -20.34
C SER A 364 22.74 -4.20 -19.63
N LEU A 365 21.94 -3.49 -18.82
CA LEU A 365 20.79 -4.08 -18.13
C LEU A 365 19.65 -4.42 -19.12
N MET A 366 19.42 -3.60 -20.15
CA MET A 366 18.45 -3.90 -21.20
C MET A 366 18.84 -5.17 -21.97
N LEU A 367 20.13 -5.32 -22.31
CA LEU A 367 20.65 -6.52 -22.97
C LEU A 367 20.43 -7.77 -22.11
N GLU A 368 20.76 -7.71 -20.82
CA GLU A 368 20.55 -8.84 -19.91
C GLU A 368 19.06 -9.22 -19.78
N LEU A 369 18.15 -8.25 -19.81
CA LEU A 369 16.70 -8.50 -19.83
C LEU A 369 16.26 -9.15 -21.14
N TYR A 370 16.82 -8.70 -22.26
CA TYR A 370 16.58 -9.28 -23.57
C TYR A 370 17.05 -10.74 -23.61
N ASP A 371 18.27 -11.02 -23.17
CA ASP A 371 18.81 -12.39 -23.10
C ASP A 371 17.99 -13.29 -22.17
N TYR A 372 17.59 -12.76 -21.00
CA TYR A 372 16.73 -13.49 -20.08
C TYR A 372 15.36 -13.83 -20.73
N SER A 373 14.75 -12.88 -21.45
CA SER A 373 13.48 -13.11 -22.17
C SER A 373 13.56 -14.14 -23.29
N HIS A 374 14.77 -14.44 -23.78
CA HIS A 374 14.99 -15.49 -24.78
C HIS A 374 15.43 -16.83 -24.17
N SER A 375 15.74 -16.84 -22.88
CA SER A 375 16.22 -18.03 -22.17
C SER A 375 15.17 -19.15 -22.12
N LEU A 376 15.65 -20.40 -22.12
CA LEU A 376 14.80 -21.59 -21.92
C LEU A 376 14.03 -21.52 -20.59
N ARG A 377 14.65 -20.92 -19.57
CA ARG A 377 14.05 -20.74 -18.25
C ARG A 377 12.82 -19.84 -18.31
N TYR A 378 12.90 -18.71 -19.02
CA TYR A 378 11.78 -17.81 -19.21
C TYR A 378 10.65 -18.47 -20.01
N LYS A 379 10.98 -19.11 -21.15
CA LYS A 379 9.99 -19.81 -22.00
C LYS A 379 9.16 -20.83 -21.21
N LYS A 380 9.80 -21.67 -20.39
CA LYS A 380 9.09 -22.63 -19.51
C LYS A 380 8.14 -21.96 -18.51
N ARG A 381 8.49 -20.78 -17.98
CA ARG A 381 7.63 -20.04 -17.04
C ARG A 381 6.48 -19.36 -17.75
N LEU A 382 6.71 -18.87 -18.97
CA LEU A 382 5.69 -18.29 -19.81
C LEU A 382 4.63 -19.32 -20.21
N GLU A 383 5.05 -20.55 -20.52
CA GLU A 383 4.14 -21.69 -20.76
C GLU A 383 3.27 -21.97 -19.52
N LYS A 384 3.89 -22.11 -18.34
CA LYS A 384 3.14 -22.27 -17.08
C LYS A 384 2.18 -21.13 -16.78
N PHE A 385 2.54 -19.90 -17.13
CA PHE A 385 1.64 -18.75 -17.00
C PHE A 385 0.41 -18.91 -17.90
N LYS A 386 0.60 -19.29 -19.17
CA LYS A 386 -0.50 -19.54 -20.11
C LYS A 386 -1.39 -20.69 -19.66
N GLU A 387 -0.80 -21.78 -19.18
CA GLU A 387 -1.54 -22.91 -18.59
C GLU A 387 -2.37 -22.46 -17.39
N ARG A 388 -1.77 -21.69 -16.48
CA ARG A 388 -2.50 -21.14 -15.34
C ARG A 388 -3.67 -20.27 -15.76
N CYS A 389 -3.48 -19.38 -16.73
CA CYS A 389 -4.58 -18.54 -17.24
C CYS A 389 -5.74 -19.38 -17.78
N LYS A 390 -5.45 -20.47 -18.52
CA LYS A 390 -6.50 -21.40 -18.97
C LYS A 390 -7.25 -22.05 -17.81
N VAL A 391 -6.54 -22.55 -16.81
CA VAL A 391 -7.15 -23.16 -15.62
C VAL A 391 -8.04 -22.15 -14.88
N GLU A 392 -7.56 -20.93 -14.65
CA GLU A 392 -8.34 -19.90 -13.95
C GLU A 392 -9.61 -19.52 -14.75
N ARG A 393 -9.54 -19.49 -16.09
CA ARG A 393 -10.73 -19.32 -16.96
C ARG A 393 -11.71 -20.49 -16.89
N GLU A 394 -11.22 -21.73 -16.95
CA GLU A 394 -12.04 -22.94 -16.87
C GLU A 394 -12.75 -23.04 -15.51
N THR A 395 -12.10 -22.59 -14.43
CA THR A 395 -12.71 -22.51 -13.10
C THR A 395 -13.70 -21.35 -12.92
N GLY A 396 -13.89 -20.50 -13.94
CA GLY A 396 -14.76 -19.32 -13.88
C GLY A 396 -14.25 -18.21 -12.96
N ASN A 397 -12.95 -18.16 -12.66
CA ASN A 397 -12.33 -17.13 -11.82
C ASN A 397 -12.03 -15.86 -12.63
N ASP A 398 -13.05 -15.26 -13.24
CA ASP A 398 -12.92 -14.06 -14.06
C ASP A 398 -12.26 -12.91 -13.28
N ALA A 399 -12.50 -12.86 -11.97
CA ALA A 399 -11.90 -11.91 -11.05
C ALA A 399 -10.35 -11.96 -10.98
N TYR A 400 -9.71 -13.03 -11.46
CA TYR A 400 -8.24 -13.05 -11.60
C TYR A 400 -7.73 -12.12 -12.72
N PHE A 401 -8.57 -11.93 -13.75
CA PHE A 401 -8.29 -11.12 -14.94
C PHE A 401 -8.93 -9.73 -14.86
N ASP A 402 -10.06 -9.62 -14.14
CA ASP A 402 -10.77 -8.38 -13.94
C ASP A 402 -10.06 -7.47 -12.92
N GLY A 403 -10.42 -6.19 -12.94
CA GLY A 403 -9.89 -5.18 -12.02
C GLY A 403 -8.64 -4.49 -12.55
N ILE A 404 -8.21 -3.46 -11.82
CA ILE A 404 -7.26 -2.51 -12.38
C ILE A 404 -5.80 -3.03 -12.32
N ASP A 405 -5.51 -3.98 -11.44
CA ASP A 405 -4.30 -4.82 -11.52
C ASP A 405 -4.59 -6.23 -12.04
N GLY A 406 -5.67 -6.41 -12.80
CA GLY A 406 -6.01 -7.68 -13.44
C GLY A 406 -4.87 -8.25 -14.28
N VAL A 407 -4.79 -9.58 -14.36
CA VAL A 407 -3.81 -10.25 -15.21
C VAL A 407 -4.26 -10.19 -16.66
N ASP A 408 -3.41 -9.66 -17.54
CA ASP A 408 -3.65 -9.68 -18.98
C ASP A 408 -3.00 -10.91 -19.61
N GLU A 409 -3.83 -11.83 -20.08
CA GLU A 409 -3.42 -13.09 -20.71
C GLU A 409 -2.64 -12.90 -22.01
N LYS A 410 -2.89 -11.78 -22.71
CA LYS A 410 -2.22 -11.47 -23.97
C LYS A 410 -0.82 -10.90 -23.73
N LYS A 411 -0.53 -10.44 -22.51
CA LYS A 411 0.79 -9.93 -22.14
C LYS A 411 1.75 -11.05 -21.77
N HIS A 412 2.97 -10.93 -22.30
CA HIS A 412 4.08 -11.78 -21.92
C HIS A 412 4.92 -11.06 -20.85
N TYR A 413 4.50 -11.17 -19.58
CA TYR A 413 5.21 -10.55 -18.46
C TYR A 413 6.64 -11.07 -18.32
N ILE A 414 7.61 -10.18 -18.06
CA ILE A 414 9.03 -10.55 -17.90
C ILE A 414 9.23 -11.37 -16.62
N PHE A 415 8.64 -10.91 -15.51
CA PHE A 415 8.86 -11.49 -14.19
C PHE A 415 7.71 -12.41 -13.78
N ILE A 416 7.89 -13.70 -14.07
CA ILE A 416 6.92 -14.77 -13.74
C ILE A 416 7.58 -15.72 -12.74
N SER A 417 6.83 -16.20 -11.75
CA SER A 417 7.31 -17.19 -10.78
C SER A 417 7.31 -18.62 -11.34
N ASN A 418 7.96 -19.57 -10.65
CA ASN A 418 7.97 -20.97 -11.08
C ASN A 418 6.57 -21.62 -11.10
N SER A 419 5.60 -21.04 -10.39
CA SER A 419 4.20 -21.45 -10.39
C SER A 419 3.35 -20.75 -11.46
N GLY A 420 3.97 -20.03 -12.40
CA GLY A 420 3.27 -19.31 -13.45
C GLY A 420 2.55 -18.03 -12.99
N VAL A 421 2.78 -17.55 -11.77
CA VAL A 421 2.15 -16.31 -11.26
C VAL A 421 3.07 -15.11 -11.53
N PRO A 422 2.58 -14.02 -12.16
CA PRO A 422 3.34 -12.78 -12.33
C PRO A 422 3.76 -12.15 -11.00
N PHE A 423 4.94 -11.52 -10.97
CA PHE A 423 5.50 -10.97 -9.73
C PHE A 423 4.69 -9.81 -9.15
N PHE A 424 3.97 -9.03 -9.97
CA PHE A 424 3.13 -7.93 -9.49
C PHE A 424 1.95 -8.40 -8.63
N LYS A 425 1.56 -9.68 -8.70
CA LYS A 425 0.60 -10.31 -7.77
C LYS A 425 1.26 -10.86 -6.49
N LYS A 426 2.59 -10.78 -6.36
CA LYS A 426 3.40 -11.31 -5.25
C LYS A 426 4.34 -10.25 -4.65
N LEU A 427 3.84 -9.03 -4.44
CA LEU A 427 4.64 -7.90 -3.95
C LEU A 427 5.27 -8.14 -2.57
N GLU A 428 4.61 -8.91 -1.70
CA GLU A 428 5.18 -9.26 -0.39
C GLU A 428 6.39 -10.18 -0.51
N GLU A 429 6.40 -11.09 -1.49
CA GLU A 429 7.57 -11.93 -1.74
C GLU A 429 8.79 -11.08 -2.15
N ILE A 430 8.58 -10.00 -2.91
CA ILE A 430 9.65 -9.06 -3.25
C ILE A 430 10.25 -8.42 -1.98
N ASN A 431 9.43 -8.03 -1.00
CA ASN A 431 9.92 -7.49 0.28
C ASN A 431 10.74 -8.55 1.03
N THR A 432 10.25 -9.81 1.08
CA THR A 432 10.96 -10.91 1.72
C THR A 432 12.32 -11.16 1.07
N ARG A 433 12.38 -11.25 -0.26
CA ARG A 433 13.65 -11.43 -1.00
C ARG A 433 14.62 -10.29 -0.78
N TRP A 434 14.12 -9.06 -0.70
CA TRP A 434 14.95 -7.91 -0.38
C TRP A 434 15.56 -8.00 1.02
N ASN A 435 14.77 -8.45 2.01
CA ASN A 435 15.28 -8.67 3.37
C ASN A 435 16.38 -9.75 3.41
N GLU A 436 16.22 -10.84 2.66
CA GLU A 436 17.26 -11.89 2.51
C GLU A 436 18.56 -11.30 1.94
N ILE A 437 18.48 -10.47 0.89
CA ILE A 437 19.63 -9.79 0.28
C ILE A 437 20.29 -8.84 1.28
N ARG A 438 19.51 -8.01 1.97
CA ARG A 438 20.04 -7.06 2.96
C ARG A 438 20.74 -7.73 4.11
N LYS A 439 20.15 -8.80 4.66
CA LYS A 439 20.77 -9.56 5.73
C LYS A 439 22.11 -10.14 5.28
N THR A 440 22.16 -10.66 4.06
CA THR A 440 23.39 -11.21 3.49
C THR A 440 24.46 -10.14 3.27
N ALA A 441 24.08 -8.97 2.73
CA ALA A 441 24.99 -7.85 2.51
C ALA A 441 25.47 -7.22 3.83
N GLY A 442 24.61 -7.17 4.84
CA GLY A 442 24.91 -6.60 6.17
C GLY A 442 26.04 -7.33 6.91
N ILE A 443 26.25 -8.63 6.65
CA ILE A 443 27.34 -9.40 7.27
C ILE A 443 28.72 -8.86 6.87
N ASN A 444 28.84 -8.34 5.65
CA ASN A 444 30.10 -7.81 5.13
C ASN A 444 30.30 -6.32 5.48
N LEU A 445 29.33 -5.69 6.16
CA LEU A 445 29.33 -4.26 6.44
C LEU A 445 29.40 -4.01 7.95
N PRO A 446 30.01 -2.88 8.38
CA PRO A 446 30.10 -2.54 9.79
C PRO A 446 28.74 -2.17 10.42
N ASN A 447 27.74 -1.84 9.61
CA ASN A 447 26.40 -1.44 10.05
C ASN A 447 25.32 -2.21 9.28
N ASP A 448 24.22 -2.52 9.96
CA ASP A 448 23.05 -3.12 9.35
C ASP A 448 22.38 -2.22 8.31
N ILE A 449 21.92 -2.84 7.23
CA ILE A 449 21.20 -2.15 6.15
C ILE A 449 19.71 -2.06 6.52
N ASP A 450 19.23 -0.90 6.96
CA ASP A 450 17.80 -0.67 7.26
C ASP A 450 16.95 -0.24 6.04
N ALA A 451 17.54 -0.21 4.84
CA ALA A 451 16.86 0.25 3.63
C ALA A 451 15.72 -0.68 3.17
N VAL A 452 14.55 -0.16 2.82
CA VAL A 452 13.45 -0.94 2.20
C VAL A 452 13.58 -0.88 0.67
N VAL A 453 12.85 -1.74 -0.06
CA VAL A 453 12.84 -1.72 -1.55
C VAL A 453 12.57 -0.33 -2.12
N HIS A 454 11.74 0.48 -1.46
CA HIS A 454 11.45 1.84 -1.89
C HIS A 454 12.69 2.75 -1.90
N ASN A 455 13.68 2.50 -1.03
CA ASN A 455 14.91 3.27 -0.97
C ASN A 455 15.78 3.10 -2.22
N LEU A 456 15.59 2.04 -3.03
CA LEU A 456 16.25 1.91 -4.34
C LEU A 456 15.84 3.05 -5.29
N ARG A 457 14.57 3.47 -5.23
CA ARG A 457 14.07 4.63 -5.98
C ARG A 457 14.65 5.94 -5.47
N SER A 458 14.78 6.11 -4.16
CA SER A 458 15.46 7.27 -3.56
C SER A 458 16.93 7.31 -3.97
N THR A 459 17.59 6.15 -4.00
CA THR A 459 18.99 6.01 -4.44
C THR A 459 19.14 6.40 -5.91
N PHE A 460 18.23 5.94 -6.79
CA PHE A 460 18.18 6.38 -8.20
C PHE A 460 18.08 7.91 -8.32
N ALA A 461 17.10 8.51 -7.64
CA ALA A 461 16.83 9.94 -7.72
C ALA A 461 18.04 10.76 -7.24
N VAL A 462 18.62 10.41 -6.09
CA VAL A 462 19.77 11.12 -5.50
C VAL A 462 21.02 10.95 -6.37
N SER A 463 21.30 9.75 -6.89
CA SER A 463 22.41 9.54 -7.83
C SER A 463 22.28 10.44 -9.06
N LEU A 464 21.08 10.51 -9.64
CA LEU A 464 20.84 11.32 -10.83
C LEU A 464 20.94 12.83 -10.54
N PHE A 465 20.41 13.28 -9.40
CA PHE A 465 20.56 14.67 -8.96
C PHE A 465 22.04 15.06 -8.82
N ARG A 466 22.86 14.22 -8.19
CA ARG A 466 24.29 14.48 -8.03
C ARG A 466 24.98 14.63 -9.40
N THR A 467 24.60 13.82 -10.38
CA THR A 467 25.16 13.94 -11.73
C THR A 467 24.66 15.20 -12.45
N PHE A 468 23.37 15.51 -12.36
CA PHE A 468 22.80 16.70 -13.01
C PHE A 468 23.33 18.00 -12.40
N LEU A 469 23.47 18.08 -11.08
CA LEU A 469 24.01 19.27 -10.42
C LEU A 469 25.46 19.59 -10.81
N LYS A 470 26.22 18.64 -11.40
CA LYS A 470 27.53 18.90 -12.00
C LYS A 470 27.47 19.59 -13.36
N LYS A 471 26.34 19.52 -14.07
CA LYS A 471 26.19 19.97 -15.48
C LYS A 471 25.09 21.01 -15.71
N MET A 472 24.09 21.08 -14.85
CA MET A 472 22.93 21.95 -15.01
C MET A 472 22.45 22.51 -13.68
N ASP A 473 21.65 23.56 -13.76
CA ASP A 473 21.05 24.19 -12.60
C ASP A 473 20.04 23.27 -11.87
N ALA A 474 19.88 23.52 -10.57
CA ALA A 474 19.02 22.75 -9.68
C ALA A 474 17.55 22.72 -10.14
N GLU A 475 17.04 23.80 -10.74
CA GLU A 475 15.66 23.85 -11.23
C GLU A 475 15.47 22.94 -12.45
N LYS A 476 16.40 22.99 -13.41
CA LYS A 476 16.38 22.10 -14.60
C LYS A 476 16.55 20.64 -14.19
N ALA A 477 17.44 20.35 -13.25
CA ALA A 477 17.62 19.03 -12.68
C ALA A 477 16.32 18.52 -12.01
N LEU A 478 15.64 19.38 -11.25
CA LEU A 478 14.39 19.05 -10.57
C LEU A 478 13.30 18.63 -11.56
N ILE A 479 13.13 19.38 -12.64
CA ILE A 479 12.15 19.08 -13.69
C ILE A 479 12.46 17.72 -14.34
N ARG A 480 13.71 17.49 -14.74
CA ARG A 480 14.13 16.23 -15.40
C ARG A 480 13.97 15.00 -14.50
N VAL A 481 14.44 15.06 -13.26
CA VAL A 481 14.27 13.93 -12.32
C VAL A 481 12.79 13.71 -11.98
N SER A 482 12.01 14.79 -11.81
CA SER A 482 10.57 14.68 -11.57
C SER A 482 9.84 13.97 -12.71
N ALA A 483 10.22 14.25 -13.97
CA ALA A 483 9.68 13.60 -15.15
C ALA A 483 9.98 12.08 -15.16
N PHE A 484 11.21 11.67 -14.85
CA PHE A 484 11.56 10.24 -14.77
C PHE A 484 10.85 9.50 -13.65
N LEU A 485 10.63 10.18 -12.52
CA LEU A 485 9.90 9.62 -11.39
C LEU A 485 8.38 9.64 -11.60
N GLY A 486 7.86 10.51 -12.47
CA GLY A 486 6.43 10.72 -12.65
C GLY A 486 5.78 11.33 -11.42
N HIS A 487 6.41 12.34 -10.83
CA HIS A 487 5.82 13.10 -9.72
C HIS A 487 5.02 14.29 -10.27
N GLU A 488 3.79 14.45 -9.77
CA GLU A 488 2.96 15.62 -10.06
C GLU A 488 3.29 16.80 -9.16
N ASP A 489 3.60 16.49 -7.90
CA ASP A 489 4.00 17.46 -6.89
C ASP A 489 5.52 17.45 -6.71
N LEU A 490 6.14 18.60 -6.98
CA LEU A 490 7.57 18.82 -6.85
C LEU A 490 8.04 18.75 -5.39
N ALA A 491 7.16 18.91 -4.39
CA ALA A 491 7.54 18.88 -2.98
C ALA A 491 8.26 17.57 -2.59
N THR A 492 7.86 16.44 -3.19
CA THR A 492 8.50 15.15 -2.94
C THR A 492 9.86 15.06 -3.63
N THR A 493 9.98 15.58 -4.85
CA THR A 493 11.24 15.59 -5.60
C THR A 493 12.27 16.54 -4.98
N LEU A 494 11.81 17.67 -4.43
CA LEU A 494 12.65 18.64 -3.69
C LEU A 494 13.34 18.01 -2.47
N LEU A 495 12.71 17.03 -1.82
CA LEU A 495 13.35 16.30 -0.72
C LEU A 495 14.58 15.51 -1.20
N TYR A 496 14.50 14.88 -2.39
CA TYR A 496 15.66 14.18 -2.97
C TYR A 496 16.78 15.14 -3.35
N LEU A 497 16.42 16.31 -3.90
CA LEU A 497 17.39 17.35 -4.23
C LEU A 497 18.15 17.83 -2.99
N LYS A 498 17.44 18.11 -1.89
CA LYS A 498 18.06 18.51 -0.61
C LYS A 498 19.03 17.45 -0.09
N ILE A 499 18.62 16.17 -0.11
CA ILE A 499 19.49 15.06 0.28
C ILE A 499 20.75 14.99 -0.61
N ALA A 500 20.61 15.25 -1.91
CA ALA A 500 21.75 15.26 -2.84
C ALA A 500 22.74 16.40 -2.56
N GLN A 501 22.25 17.58 -2.17
CA GLN A 501 23.07 18.75 -1.85
C GLN A 501 23.74 18.66 -0.47
N GLU A 502 23.03 18.14 0.54
CA GLU A 502 23.47 18.19 1.95
C GLU A 502 24.38 17.02 2.37
N SER A 503 24.56 16.00 1.53
CA SER A 503 25.43 14.84 1.81
C SER A 503 26.23 14.40 0.58
N PRO A 504 27.27 15.16 0.19
CA PRO A 504 28.26 14.68 -0.76
C PRO A 504 29.00 13.52 -0.09
N THR A 505 28.71 12.30 -0.51
CA THR A 505 29.45 11.13 -0.04
C THR A 505 30.81 11.22 -0.73
N GLY A 506 31.85 11.56 0.03
CA GLY A 506 33.18 11.95 -0.46
C GLY A 506 34.01 10.86 -1.15
N ASP A 507 33.41 9.70 -1.46
CA ASP A 507 34.03 8.64 -2.25
C ASP A 507 33.33 8.56 -3.61
N GLU A 508 33.74 9.46 -4.52
CA GLU A 508 33.39 9.41 -5.94
C GLU A 508 34.29 8.39 -6.65
N ILE A 509 34.03 7.10 -6.43
CA ILE A 509 34.34 6.09 -7.46
C ILE A 509 33.02 5.71 -8.11
N TRP A 510 32.73 6.43 -9.18
CA TRP A 510 31.76 6.00 -10.18
C TRP A 510 32.37 4.83 -10.92
N GLU A 511 31.71 3.67 -10.94
CA GLU A 511 31.92 2.75 -12.06
C GLU A 511 31.15 3.32 -13.25
N ASP A 512 31.87 3.98 -14.17
CA ASP A 512 31.69 4.06 -15.64
C ASP A 512 30.31 4.26 -16.29
N VAL A 513 29.23 4.56 -15.56
CA VAL A 513 27.85 4.45 -16.11
C VAL A 513 27.24 5.78 -16.58
N LEU A 514 27.86 6.94 -16.32
CA LEU A 514 27.32 8.26 -16.71
C LEU A 514 28.28 9.16 -17.51
N ASP A 515 29.47 8.67 -17.85
CA ASP A 515 30.44 9.46 -18.63
C ASP A 515 30.02 9.68 -20.10
N TYR A 516 28.98 9.00 -20.57
CA TYR A 516 28.38 9.21 -21.89
C TYR A 516 26.95 9.76 -21.80
N LEU A 517 26.79 10.91 -21.13
CA LEU A 517 25.53 11.68 -21.08
C LEU A 517 25.18 12.37 -22.43
N GLY A 518 25.47 11.75 -23.58
CA GLY A 518 25.01 12.23 -24.90
C GLY A 518 23.49 12.11 -25.11
N VAL A 519 22.77 11.47 -24.18
CA VAL A 519 21.30 11.29 -24.24
C VAL A 519 20.51 12.58 -23.92
N PHE A 520 21.18 13.64 -23.47
CA PHE A 520 20.52 14.92 -23.16
C PHE A 520 20.99 16.09 -24.02
N ASP A 521 21.99 15.86 -24.90
CA ASP A 521 22.44 16.87 -25.85
C ASP A 521 21.51 16.89 -27.09
N ASP A 522 20.82 15.78 -27.38
CA ASP A 522 19.86 15.67 -28.49
C ASP A 522 18.45 16.21 -28.14
N GLU A 523 18.20 16.66 -26.90
CA GLU A 523 16.86 17.15 -26.49
C GLU A 523 16.55 18.60 -26.94
N ASP A 524 17.45 19.25 -27.69
CA ASP A 524 17.16 20.51 -28.38
C ASP A 524 16.59 20.30 -29.81
N GLU A 525 16.46 19.06 -30.30
CA GLU A 525 15.81 18.79 -31.59
C GLU A 525 14.77 17.66 -31.51
N SER A 526 13.54 17.99 -31.95
CA SER A 526 12.40 17.11 -32.26
C SER A 526 11.31 16.90 -31.18
N GLU A 527 10.41 17.89 -31.11
CA GLU A 527 8.96 17.69 -30.87
C GLU A 527 8.27 16.87 -31.99
N GLU A 528 8.92 15.84 -32.55
CA GLU A 528 8.28 14.98 -33.57
C GLU A 528 7.91 13.63 -32.98
N LEU A 529 6.66 13.55 -32.53
CA LEU A 529 5.93 12.30 -32.32
C LEU A 529 6.01 11.43 -33.58
N PRO A 530 6.42 10.15 -33.51
CA PRO A 530 6.29 9.27 -34.66
C PRO A 530 4.80 9.08 -34.98
N LYS A 531 4.37 9.59 -36.15
CA LYS A 531 3.10 9.24 -36.77
C LYS A 531 3.10 7.73 -36.98
N VAL A 532 2.19 7.04 -36.31
CA VAL A 532 1.91 5.63 -36.57
C VAL A 532 1.35 5.52 -38.00
N GLU A 533 2.20 5.14 -38.95
CA GLU A 533 1.75 4.72 -40.27
C GLU A 533 0.91 3.44 -40.10
N LYS A 534 -0.41 3.59 -40.23
CA LYS A 534 -1.33 2.49 -40.50
C LYS A 534 -0.99 1.93 -41.88
N SER A 535 -0.18 0.89 -41.97
CA SER A 535 -0.15 0.04 -43.16
C SER A 535 -1.07 -1.17 -42.94
N TYR A 536 -2.38 -0.96 -43.18
CA TYR A 536 -3.21 -2.04 -43.67
C TYR A 536 -2.76 -2.33 -45.10
N LYS A 537 -2.10 -3.46 -45.35
CA LYS A 537 -2.04 -4.04 -46.69
C LYS A 537 -2.80 -5.36 -46.70
N LYS A 538 -3.88 -5.31 -47.48
CA LYS A 538 -4.64 -6.43 -48.04
C LYS A 538 -3.71 -7.44 -48.71
N ALA A 539 -3.88 -8.71 -48.34
CA ALA A 539 -4.07 -9.85 -49.24
C ALA A 539 -4.65 -11.00 -48.41
#